data_AF-A0A958B3C8-F1
#
_entry.id   AF-A0A958B3C8-F1
#
_cell.length_a   1.000
_cell.length_b   1.000
_cell.length_c   1.000
_cell.angle_alpha   90.00
_cell.angle_beta   90.00
_cell.angle_gamma   90.00
#
_symmetry.space_group_name_H-M   'P 1'
#
loop_
_entity.id
_entity.type
_entity.pdbx_description
1 polymer ?
#
loop_
_entity_poly.entity_id
_entity_poly.type
_entity_poly.pdbx_seq_one_letter_code
_entity_poly.pdbx_strand_id
1 'polypeptide(L)'
;MNDFVDFLGFFNQQLHIKNYPRLETFLMPAGFSSLVGEFMNITIPRYCHSLVKNRFHNGHPDLIPRGVFPDDAVQYSHEGIEIKGSRRASGWQGHNPEAVWLMVFRFDSNTANETIKQILPRPFRFKAIYAAQLEQDDWNFSGRSETSRRTITASVNRSGVEKMRANWVYQDSGK
;
A
#
# COMPACT_ATOMS: atom_id res chain seq x y z
N MET A 1 2.73 3.77 12.07
CA MET A 1 3.15 2.35 11.92
C MET A 1 2.72 1.52 13.12
N ASN A 2 3.05 1.93 14.35
CA ASN A 2 2.61 1.23 15.57
C ASN A 2 1.09 1.02 15.61
N ASP A 3 0.29 2.04 15.26
CA ASP A 3 -1.16 1.93 15.15
C ASP A 3 -1.64 0.71 14.34
N PHE A 4 -0.98 0.40 13.21
CA PHE A 4 -1.35 -0.76 12.40
C PHE A 4 -0.93 -2.07 13.04
N VAL A 5 0.24 -2.11 13.66
CA VAL A 5 0.75 -3.29 14.38
C VAL A 5 -0.18 -3.60 15.57
N ASP A 6 -0.56 -2.58 16.33
CA ASP A 6 -1.48 -2.70 17.47
C ASP A 6 -2.88 -3.11 17.01
N PHE A 7 -3.39 -2.50 15.93
CA PHE A 7 -4.64 -2.90 15.29
C PHE A 7 -4.63 -4.38 14.88
N LEU A 8 -3.62 -4.80 14.11
CA LEU A 8 -3.54 -6.18 13.65
C LEU A 8 -3.35 -7.16 14.83
N GLY A 9 -2.56 -6.77 15.83
CA GLY A 9 -2.36 -7.52 17.05
C GLY A 9 -3.68 -7.73 17.81
N PHE A 10 -4.47 -6.68 17.99
CA PHE A 10 -5.80 -6.75 18.59
C PHE A 10 -6.70 -7.73 17.83
N PHE A 11 -6.83 -7.57 16.51
CA PHE A 11 -7.68 -8.46 15.70
C PHE A 11 -7.22 -9.92 15.78
N ASN A 12 -5.93 -10.18 15.62
CA ASN A 12 -5.41 -11.55 15.66
C ASN A 12 -5.58 -12.19 17.04
N GLN A 13 -5.47 -11.44 18.13
CA GLN A 13 -5.77 -11.95 19.48
C GLN A 13 -7.26 -12.31 19.63
N GLN A 14 -8.17 -11.44 19.18
CA GLN A 14 -9.61 -11.71 19.25
C GLN A 14 -10.03 -12.90 18.38
N LEU A 15 -9.47 -13.01 17.17
CA LEU A 15 -9.68 -14.14 16.28
C LEU A 15 -9.19 -15.44 16.92
N HIS A 16 -8.00 -15.42 17.52
CA HIS A 16 -7.43 -16.58 18.19
C HIS A 16 -8.29 -17.07 19.36
N ILE A 17 -8.79 -16.17 20.22
CA ILE A 17 -9.72 -16.51 21.32
C ILE A 17 -10.97 -17.22 20.82
N LYS A 18 -11.42 -16.89 19.61
CA LYS A 18 -12.60 -17.47 18.97
C LYS A 18 -12.30 -18.66 18.04
N ASN A 19 -11.07 -19.17 18.06
CA ASN A 19 -10.60 -20.26 17.18
C ASN A 19 -10.71 -19.94 15.69
N TYR A 20 -10.63 -18.66 15.31
CA TYR A 20 -10.49 -18.24 13.91
C TYR A 20 -9.01 -18.10 13.52
N PRO A 21 -8.67 -18.31 12.23
CA PRO A 21 -7.32 -18.07 11.71
C PRO A 21 -6.94 -16.59 11.80
N ARG A 22 -5.63 -16.29 11.71
CA ARG A 22 -5.11 -14.92 11.67
C ARG A 22 -5.62 -14.18 10.42
N LEU A 23 -5.89 -12.90 10.55
CA LEU A 23 -6.49 -12.05 9.50
C LEU A 23 -5.77 -12.17 8.16
N GLU A 24 -4.45 -12.07 8.18
CA GLU A 24 -3.59 -12.15 6.99
C GLU A 24 -3.53 -13.53 6.34
N THR A 25 -3.98 -14.58 7.03
CA THR A 25 -3.91 -15.97 6.53
C THR A 25 -5.18 -16.44 5.83
N PHE A 26 -6.29 -15.71 5.92
CA PHE A 26 -7.51 -16.07 5.19
C PHE A 26 -7.95 -15.00 4.17
N LEU A 27 -7.40 -13.78 4.23
CA LEU A 27 -7.64 -12.78 3.20
C LEU A 27 -6.85 -13.07 1.92
N MET A 28 -7.44 -12.70 0.78
CA MET A 28 -6.70 -12.65 -0.49
C MET A 28 -5.47 -11.74 -0.33
N PRO A 29 -4.31 -12.08 -0.94
CA PRO A 29 -3.09 -11.29 -0.78
C PRO A 29 -3.26 -9.81 -1.13
N ALA A 30 -4.00 -9.51 -2.20
CA ALA A 30 -4.33 -8.14 -2.60
C ALA A 30 -5.20 -7.45 -1.55
N GLY A 31 -6.21 -8.14 -1.00
CA GLY A 31 -7.09 -7.59 0.04
C GLY A 31 -6.34 -7.22 1.31
N PHE A 32 -5.39 -8.04 1.77
CA PHE A 32 -4.57 -7.67 2.94
C PHE A 32 -3.62 -6.51 2.64
N SER A 33 -3.03 -6.44 1.43
CA SER A 33 -2.22 -5.30 1.02
C SER A 33 -3.04 -4.00 0.95
N SER A 34 -4.28 -4.05 0.46
CA SER A 34 -5.21 -2.93 0.44
C SER A 34 -5.59 -2.50 1.86
N LEU A 35 -5.84 -3.44 2.78
CA LEU A 35 -6.10 -3.14 4.19
C LEU A 35 -4.95 -2.33 4.81
N VAL A 36 -3.69 -2.72 4.55
CA VAL A 36 -2.52 -1.97 5.02
C VAL A 36 -2.51 -0.55 4.43
N GLY A 37 -2.73 -0.40 3.12
CA GLY A 37 -2.76 0.91 2.46
C GLY A 37 -3.86 1.83 3.00
N GLU A 38 -5.09 1.32 3.08
CA GLU A 38 -6.25 2.06 3.61
C GLU A 38 -6.06 2.48 5.06
N PHE A 39 -5.49 1.60 5.88
CA PHE A 39 -5.18 1.94 7.26
C PHE A 39 -4.15 3.07 7.34
N MET A 40 -3.14 3.05 6.45
CA MET A 40 -2.18 4.15 6.37
C MET A 40 -2.83 5.45 5.89
N ASN A 41 -3.75 5.39 4.93
CA ASN A 41 -4.52 6.55 4.44
C ASN A 41 -5.29 7.27 5.57
N ILE A 42 -5.86 6.53 6.52
CA ILE A 42 -6.62 7.14 7.62
C ILE A 42 -5.75 7.54 8.82
N THR A 43 -4.52 7.01 8.93
CA THR A 43 -3.64 7.28 10.08
C THR A 43 -2.57 8.33 9.80
N ILE A 44 -2.05 8.44 8.58
CA ILE A 44 -1.06 9.49 8.23
C ILE A 44 -1.56 10.90 8.58
N PRO A 45 -2.81 11.31 8.24
CA PRO A 45 -3.32 12.64 8.58
C PRO A 45 -3.38 12.94 10.08
N ARG A 46 -3.35 11.92 10.97
CA ARG A 46 -3.29 12.12 12.42
C ARG A 46 -1.94 12.62 12.90
N TYR A 47 -0.89 12.41 12.10
CA TYR A 47 0.50 12.77 12.42
C TYR A 47 1.08 13.80 11.45
N CYS A 48 0.45 14.00 10.29
CA CYS A 48 0.85 14.95 9.25
C CYS A 48 -0.35 15.86 8.92
N HIS A 49 -0.43 17.00 9.60
CA HIS A 49 -1.60 17.89 9.50
C HIS A 49 -1.72 18.63 8.16
N SER A 50 -0.65 18.69 7.36
CA SER A 50 -0.67 19.24 6.00
C SER A 50 -1.35 18.34 4.98
N LEU A 51 -1.60 17.07 5.33
CA LEU A 51 -2.31 16.10 4.48
C LEU A 51 -3.69 15.75 5.05
N VAL A 52 -4.57 15.35 4.15
CA VAL A 52 -5.90 14.84 4.44
C VAL A 52 -6.24 13.69 3.47
N LYS A 53 -7.08 12.75 3.91
CA LYS A 53 -7.61 11.71 3.01
C LYS A 53 -8.49 12.37 1.96
N ASN A 54 -8.27 12.04 0.69
CA ASN A 54 -9.15 12.44 -0.39
C ASN A 54 -10.56 11.89 -0.16
N ARG A 55 -11.53 12.79 -0.04
CA ARG A 55 -12.92 12.44 0.27
C ARG A 55 -13.74 12.07 -0.97
N PHE A 56 -13.18 12.23 -2.16
CA PHE A 56 -13.82 11.77 -3.39
C PHE A 56 -13.81 10.23 -3.44
N HIS A 57 -14.97 9.62 -3.75
CA HIS A 57 -15.06 8.18 -3.87
C HIS A 57 -14.18 7.67 -5.03
N ASN A 58 -13.19 6.82 -4.70
CA ASN A 58 -12.14 6.38 -5.63
C ASN A 58 -11.36 7.55 -6.26
N GLY A 59 -11.18 8.65 -5.52
CA GLY A 59 -10.32 9.75 -5.94
C GLY A 59 -8.85 9.35 -5.95
N HIS A 60 -8.07 9.96 -6.84
CA HIS A 60 -6.63 9.79 -6.92
C HIS A 60 -5.93 11.16 -6.86
N PRO A 61 -4.87 11.33 -6.06
CA PRO A 61 -4.27 10.35 -5.15
C PRO A 61 -5.05 10.18 -3.85
N ASP A 62 -4.67 9.16 -3.06
CA ASP A 62 -5.30 8.81 -1.78
C ASP A 62 -5.26 9.93 -0.72
N LEU A 63 -4.12 10.60 -0.61
CA LEU A 63 -3.91 11.74 0.30
C LEU A 63 -3.68 12.99 -0.53
N ILE A 64 -4.28 14.10 -0.12
CA ILE A 64 -4.13 15.40 -0.79
C ILE A 64 -3.71 16.48 0.21
N PRO A 65 -3.13 17.60 -0.26
CA PRO A 65 -2.88 18.75 0.59
C PRO A 65 -4.18 19.29 1.19
N ARG A 66 -4.18 19.50 2.51
CA ARG A 66 -5.33 20.03 3.24
C ARG A 66 -5.71 21.42 2.76
N GLY A 67 -7.00 21.64 2.49
CA GLY A 67 -7.53 22.97 2.17
C GLY A 67 -7.19 23.49 0.76
N VAL A 68 -6.57 22.67 -0.09
CA VAL A 68 -6.30 23.01 -1.50
C VAL A 68 -7.51 22.72 -2.38
N PHE A 69 -8.20 21.62 -2.12
CA PHE A 69 -9.38 21.20 -2.89
C PHE A 69 -10.68 21.47 -2.11
N PRO A 70 -11.78 21.88 -2.78
CA PRO A 70 -13.08 22.00 -2.14
C PRO A 70 -13.47 20.71 -1.42
N ASP A 71 -13.93 20.84 -0.17
CA ASP A 71 -14.33 19.73 0.70
C ASP A 71 -13.29 18.62 0.87
N ASP A 72 -12.00 18.92 0.67
CA ASP A 72 -10.92 17.93 0.64
C ASP A 72 -11.24 16.74 -0.31
N ALA A 73 -11.86 17.02 -1.47
CA ALA A 73 -12.28 16.02 -2.44
C ALA A 73 -11.84 16.39 -3.86
N VAL A 74 -11.17 15.47 -4.54
CA VAL A 74 -10.81 15.60 -5.95
C VAL A 74 -10.82 14.24 -6.64
N GLN A 75 -11.42 14.15 -7.83
CA GLN A 75 -11.45 12.89 -8.57
C GLN A 75 -10.05 12.47 -9.04
N TYR A 76 -9.29 13.42 -9.57
CA TYR A 76 -7.93 13.20 -10.06
C TYR A 76 -7.09 14.46 -9.87
N SER A 77 -5.87 14.30 -9.35
CA SER A 77 -4.90 15.38 -9.15
C SER A 77 -3.47 14.86 -9.29
N HIS A 78 -2.54 15.75 -9.65
CA HIS A 78 -1.10 15.49 -9.54
C HIS A 78 -0.53 15.90 -8.17
N GLU A 79 -1.32 16.63 -7.38
CA GLU A 79 -0.97 17.04 -6.02
C GLU A 79 -1.50 16.03 -5.00
N GLY A 80 -0.59 15.49 -4.19
CA GLY A 80 -0.89 14.53 -3.15
C GLY A 80 -0.04 13.28 -3.25
N ILE A 81 -0.40 12.25 -2.49
CA ILE A 81 0.37 11.00 -2.32
C ILE A 81 -0.56 9.80 -2.46
N GLU A 82 -0.23 8.91 -3.39
CA GLU A 82 -0.85 7.59 -3.55
C GLU A 82 -0.18 6.61 -2.58
N ILE A 83 -0.95 5.87 -1.80
CA ILE A 83 -0.43 4.95 -0.78
C ILE A 83 -0.63 3.50 -1.23
N LYS A 84 0.40 2.66 -1.05
CA LYS A 84 0.29 1.22 -1.28
C LYS A 84 0.90 0.39 -0.18
N GLY A 85 0.17 -0.62 0.30
CA GLY A 85 0.75 -1.73 1.05
C GLY A 85 1.31 -2.80 0.10
N SER A 86 2.48 -3.37 0.39
CA SER A 86 3.00 -4.47 -0.41
C SER A 86 3.90 -5.44 0.36
N ARG A 87 3.78 -6.74 0.07
CA ARG A 87 4.79 -7.75 0.45
C ARG A 87 5.99 -7.79 -0.50
N ARG A 88 5.80 -7.31 -1.72
CA ARG A 88 6.83 -7.37 -2.78
C ARG A 88 7.86 -6.28 -2.60
N ALA A 89 9.12 -6.61 -2.91
CA ALA A 89 10.23 -5.66 -2.86
C ALA A 89 10.29 -4.71 -4.09
N SER A 90 9.52 -5.01 -5.14
CA SER A 90 9.46 -4.27 -6.40
C SER A 90 8.19 -4.68 -7.18
N GLY A 91 7.98 -4.09 -8.36
CA GLY A 91 6.85 -4.40 -9.24
C GLY A 91 5.51 -3.96 -8.64
N TRP A 92 5.52 -2.85 -7.90
CA TRP A 92 4.31 -2.25 -7.32
C TRP A 92 3.41 -1.77 -8.44
N GLN A 93 2.11 -2.05 -8.33
CA GLN A 93 1.17 -1.87 -9.43
C GLN A 93 0.26 -0.67 -9.20
N GLY A 94 0.06 0.11 -10.25
CA GLY A 94 -0.99 1.12 -10.41
C GLY A 94 -1.92 0.73 -11.56
N HIS A 95 -2.97 1.51 -11.79
CA HIS A 95 -3.85 1.30 -12.94
C HIS A 95 -3.21 1.80 -14.24
N ASN A 96 -2.58 2.97 -14.20
CA ASN A 96 -1.90 3.60 -15.34
C ASN A 96 -0.48 4.07 -14.97
N PRO A 97 0.38 4.35 -15.97
CA PRO A 97 1.57 5.17 -15.77
C PRO A 97 1.14 6.57 -15.37
N GLU A 98 1.53 6.99 -14.17
CA GLU A 98 1.04 8.24 -13.57
C GLU A 98 2.21 9.04 -13.00
N ALA A 99 2.15 10.36 -13.20
CA ALA A 99 3.06 11.29 -12.53
C ALA A 99 2.47 11.62 -11.15
N VAL A 100 2.94 10.92 -10.13
CA VAL A 100 2.36 10.93 -8.77
C VAL A 100 3.43 10.66 -7.71
N TRP A 101 3.28 11.25 -6.52
CA TRP A 101 4.02 10.76 -5.35
C TRP A 101 3.46 9.41 -4.94
N LEU A 102 4.25 8.36 -5.12
CA LEU A 102 3.89 7.03 -4.65
C LEU A 102 4.60 6.77 -3.32
N MET A 103 3.87 6.32 -2.31
CA MET A 103 4.42 5.86 -1.04
C MET A 103 4.04 4.40 -0.80
N VAL A 104 5.06 3.53 -0.72
CA VAL A 104 4.88 2.09 -0.53
C VAL A 104 5.32 1.68 0.86
N PHE A 105 4.37 1.14 1.62
CA PHE A 105 4.59 0.43 2.88
C PHE A 105 4.91 -1.03 2.58
N ARG A 106 6.20 -1.37 2.55
CA ARG A 106 6.66 -2.75 2.40
C ARG A 106 6.58 -3.48 3.73
N PHE A 107 5.96 -4.65 3.75
CA PHE A 107 5.82 -5.45 4.96
C PHE A 107 6.09 -6.94 4.73
N ASP A 108 6.38 -7.65 5.81
CA ASP A 108 6.35 -9.10 5.91
C ASP A 108 5.20 -9.54 6.82
N SER A 109 4.55 -10.63 6.43
CA SER A 109 3.45 -11.28 7.17
C SER A 109 3.21 -12.65 6.58
N ASN A 110 2.55 -13.52 7.36
CA ASN A 110 2.05 -14.77 6.81
C ASN A 110 1.03 -14.53 5.67
N THR A 111 0.82 -15.57 4.88
CA THR A 111 -0.14 -15.64 3.78
C THR A 111 -0.96 -16.92 3.86
N ALA A 112 -2.11 -16.95 3.19
CA ALA A 112 -2.94 -18.16 3.09
C ALA A 112 -2.17 -19.38 2.54
N ASN A 113 -1.29 -19.16 1.57
CA ASN A 113 -0.48 -20.23 0.98
C ASN A 113 0.54 -20.81 1.98
N GLU A 114 1.08 -19.98 2.86
CA GLU A 114 2.01 -20.44 3.90
C GLU A 114 1.32 -21.29 4.96
N THR A 115 0.05 -20.99 5.27
CA THR A 115 -0.79 -21.84 6.12
C THR A 115 -1.00 -23.23 5.50
N ILE A 116 -1.29 -23.30 4.19
CA ILE A 116 -1.43 -24.57 3.46
C ILE A 116 -0.12 -25.39 3.53
N LYS A 117 1.02 -24.70 3.46
CA LYS A 117 2.35 -25.31 3.57
C LYS A 117 2.80 -25.58 5.00
N GLN A 118 1.93 -25.39 5.99
CA GLN A 118 2.21 -25.59 7.42
C GLN A 118 3.43 -24.78 7.91
N ILE A 119 3.67 -23.62 7.31
CA ILE A 119 4.71 -22.70 7.76
C ILE A 119 4.25 -22.07 9.08
N LEU A 120 5.15 -22.06 10.07
CA LEU A 120 4.85 -21.51 11.39
C LEU A 120 4.45 -20.02 11.33
N PRO A 121 3.54 -19.58 12.21
CA PRO A 121 3.20 -18.17 12.38
C PRO A 121 4.45 -17.31 12.66
N ARG A 122 4.56 -16.17 11.98
CA ARG A 122 5.57 -15.14 12.24
C ARG A 122 4.91 -13.77 12.49
N PRO A 123 5.56 -12.87 13.24
CA PRO A 123 5.00 -11.54 13.49
C PRO A 123 4.95 -10.71 12.20
N PHE A 124 3.91 -9.89 12.06
CA PHE A 124 3.88 -8.85 11.03
C PHE A 124 5.00 -7.85 11.29
N ARG A 125 5.69 -7.42 10.23
CA ARG A 125 6.74 -6.39 10.32
C ARG A 125 6.69 -5.47 9.11
N PHE A 126 6.70 -4.16 9.32
CA PHE A 126 7.12 -3.25 8.26
C PHE A 126 8.61 -3.46 8.00
N LYS A 127 8.98 -3.62 6.73
CA LYS A 127 10.36 -3.84 6.30
C LYS A 127 10.97 -2.58 5.71
N ALA A 128 10.16 -1.74 5.06
CA ALA A 128 10.58 -0.46 4.54
C ALA A 128 9.37 0.42 4.20
N ILE A 129 9.58 1.73 4.15
CA ILE A 129 8.69 2.69 3.53
C ILE A 129 9.51 3.45 2.50
N TYR A 130 9.05 3.43 1.26
CA TYR A 130 9.66 4.16 0.15
C TYR A 130 8.69 5.19 -0.37
N ALA A 131 9.13 6.43 -0.59
CA ALA A 131 8.29 7.47 -1.15
C ALA A 131 9.06 8.25 -2.20
N ALA A 132 8.53 8.40 -3.41
CA ALA A 132 9.13 9.29 -4.40
C ALA A 132 8.06 9.80 -5.37
N GLN A 133 8.31 10.96 -5.95
CA GLN A 133 7.58 11.40 -7.13
C GLN A 133 8.01 10.53 -8.32
N LEU A 134 7.08 9.74 -8.83
CA LEU A 134 7.25 8.99 -10.05
C LEU A 134 6.77 9.82 -11.24
N GLU A 135 7.36 9.57 -12.39
CA GLU A 135 6.94 10.07 -13.70
C GLU A 135 6.44 8.90 -14.55
N GLN A 136 5.81 9.17 -15.70
CA GLN A 136 5.27 8.10 -16.56
C GLN A 136 6.33 7.09 -16.99
N ASP A 137 7.57 7.55 -17.19
CA ASP A 137 8.71 6.72 -17.60
C ASP A 137 9.25 5.81 -16.47
N ASP A 138 8.78 5.98 -15.23
CA ASP A 138 9.08 5.07 -14.12
C ASP A 138 8.18 3.82 -14.09
N TRP A 139 7.32 3.65 -15.10
CA TRP A 139 6.36 2.55 -15.18
C TRP A 139 6.53 1.71 -16.43
N ASN A 140 6.27 0.41 -16.30
CA ASN A 140 5.99 -0.47 -17.42
C ASN A 140 4.47 -0.58 -17.57
N PHE A 141 3.94 -0.14 -18.71
CA PHE A 141 2.53 -0.32 -19.01
C PHE A 141 2.27 -1.75 -19.50
N SER A 142 1.30 -2.42 -18.89
CA SER A 142 0.80 -3.72 -19.35
C SER A 142 -0.65 -3.57 -19.78
N GLY A 143 -0.82 -3.25 -21.07
CA GLY A 143 -2.11 -3.25 -21.75
C GLY A 143 -2.77 -4.63 -21.79
N ARG A 144 -3.95 -4.69 -22.42
CA ARG A 144 -4.77 -5.89 -22.47
C ARG A 144 -5.38 -6.06 -23.85
N SER A 145 -5.45 -7.29 -24.33
CA SER A 145 -6.18 -7.64 -25.55
C SER A 145 -7.69 -7.59 -25.32
N GLU A 146 -8.47 -7.50 -26.39
CA GLU A 146 -9.94 -7.51 -26.36
C GLU A 146 -10.52 -8.76 -25.65
N THR A 147 -9.83 -9.89 -25.74
CA THR A 147 -10.25 -11.16 -25.09
C THR A 147 -9.84 -11.25 -23.62
N SER A 148 -9.09 -10.28 -23.10
CA SER A 148 -8.59 -10.33 -21.74
C SER A 148 -9.67 -9.95 -20.74
N ARG A 149 -9.91 -10.81 -19.75
CA ARG A 149 -10.77 -10.51 -18.59
C ARG A 149 -10.05 -9.74 -17.47
N ARG A 150 -8.79 -9.34 -17.67
CA ARG A 150 -7.98 -8.64 -16.67
C ARG A 150 -8.01 -7.15 -16.93
N THR A 151 -8.01 -6.35 -15.87
CA THR A 151 -7.83 -4.90 -15.96
C THR A 151 -6.41 -4.56 -16.44
N ILE A 152 -6.29 -3.44 -17.16
CA ILE A 152 -4.98 -2.83 -17.44
C ILE A 152 -4.24 -2.54 -16.13
N THR A 153 -2.92 -2.63 -16.19
CA THR A 153 -2.06 -2.33 -15.03
C THR A 153 -0.78 -1.68 -15.50
N ALA A 154 -0.28 -0.74 -14.73
CA ALA A 154 1.11 -0.31 -14.78
C ALA A 154 1.87 -0.91 -13.60
N SER A 155 3.15 -1.22 -13.79
CA SER A 155 4.02 -1.61 -12.68
C SER A 155 5.26 -0.73 -12.65
N VAL A 156 5.64 -0.25 -11.47
CA VAL A 156 6.88 0.51 -11.29
C VAL A 156 8.05 -0.32 -11.82
N ASN A 157 8.79 0.24 -12.76
CA ASN A 157 9.90 -0.40 -13.43
C ASN A 157 11.18 -0.33 -12.57
N ARG A 158 12.32 -0.71 -13.15
CA ARG A 158 13.58 -0.75 -12.40
C ARG A 158 14.03 0.64 -11.94
N SER A 159 14.02 1.65 -12.83
CA SER A 159 14.45 3.00 -12.49
C SER A 159 13.53 3.63 -11.44
N GLY A 160 12.21 3.42 -11.57
CA GLY A 160 11.25 3.87 -10.57
C GLY A 160 11.48 3.23 -9.19
N VAL A 161 11.77 1.93 -9.14
CA VAL A 161 12.10 1.25 -7.88
C VAL A 161 13.41 1.78 -7.28
N GLU A 162 14.43 2.03 -8.09
CA GLU A 162 15.71 2.60 -7.65
C GLU A 162 15.51 4.03 -7.11
N LYS A 163 14.74 4.87 -7.82
CA LYS A 163 14.34 6.22 -7.39
C LYS A 163 13.63 6.19 -6.03
N MET A 164 12.66 5.30 -5.85
CA MET A 164 11.94 5.14 -4.59
C MET A 164 12.82 4.64 -3.44
N ARG A 165 13.75 3.71 -3.71
CA ARG A 165 14.67 3.19 -2.68
C ARG A 165 15.71 4.21 -2.25
N ALA A 166 16.14 5.08 -3.17
CA ALA A 166 17.03 6.19 -2.85
C ALA A 166 16.36 7.22 -1.91
N ASN A 167 15.03 7.31 -1.92
CA ASN A 167 14.25 8.20 -1.07
C ASN A 167 13.42 7.40 -0.03
N TRP A 168 14.11 6.58 0.76
CA TRP A 168 13.46 5.81 1.82
C TRP A 168 13.08 6.70 3.02
N VAL A 169 11.91 6.42 3.59
CA VAL A 169 11.42 7.07 4.83
C VAL A 169 11.71 6.18 6.04
N TYR A 170 11.63 4.86 5.85
CA TYR A 170 11.98 3.87 6.86
C TYR A 170 12.61 2.66 6.18
N GLN A 171 13.63 2.06 6.79
CA GLN A 171 14.15 0.75 6.43
C GLN A 171 14.50 -0.02 7.69
N ASP A 172 13.99 -1.25 7.79
CA ASP A 172 14.40 -2.18 8.83
C ASP A 172 15.84 -2.64 8.55
N SER A 173 16.75 -2.35 9.49
CA SER A 173 18.17 -2.71 9.38
C SER A 173 18.41 -4.22 9.49
N GLY A 174 17.38 -5.00 9.86
CA GLY A 174 17.45 -6.46 9.92
C GLY A 174 18.34 -7.00 11.04
N LYS A 175 18.77 -6.13 11.97
CA LYS A 175 19.42 -6.53 13.22
C LYS A 175 18.39 -7.04 14.23
#